data_AF-R5LQW9-F1
#
_entry.id   AF-R5LQW9-F1
#
_cell.length_a   1.000
_cell.length_b   1.000
_cell.length_c   1.000
_cell.angle_alpha   90.00
_cell.angle_beta   90.00
_cell.angle_gamma   90.00
#
_symmetry.space_group_name_H-M   'P 1'
#
loop_
_entity.id
_entity.type
_entity.pdbx_description
1 polymer ?
#
loop_
_entity_poly.entity_id
_entity_poly.type
_entity_poly.pdbx_seq_one_letter_code
_entity_poly.pdbx_strand_id
1 'polypeptide(L)'
;MNFYVLANIYTYCELTNGNIMPVKETEMDGVFIFKVLPSANDSIRILFENHSNLDVQPVFLPSVGTDELYMAHPFARSGWSSEADYMRNCARLKGGEAMLFTIPISWDINRITDKNYKKRFMSGKLLPGKYKIGLQLAIYMDTEFEVK
;
A
#
# COMPACT_ATOMS: atom_id res chain seq x y z
N MET A 1 18.25 -19.90 9.00
CA MET A 1 17.79 -18.65 9.64
C MET A 1 17.41 -17.73 8.50
N ASN A 2 16.12 -17.47 8.29
CA ASN A 2 15.71 -16.60 7.18
C ASN A 2 15.68 -15.17 7.72
N PHE A 3 16.67 -14.37 7.36
CA PHE A 3 16.62 -12.94 7.62
C PHE A 3 15.89 -12.24 6.48
N TYR A 4 15.23 -11.14 6.81
CA TYR A 4 14.58 -10.29 5.82
C TYR A 4 15.13 -8.88 5.89
N VAL A 5 15.09 -8.18 4.76
CA VAL A 5 15.34 -6.74 4.71
C VAL A 5 14.03 -6.02 4.48
N LEU A 6 13.87 -4.88 5.15
CA LEU A 6 12.73 -4.00 4.95
C LEU A 6 13.01 -3.04 3.81
N ALA A 7 12.07 -2.95 2.87
CA ALA A 7 12.06 -1.96 1.80
C ALA A 7 10.75 -1.18 1.83
N ASN A 8 10.82 0.11 1.55
CA ASN A 8 9.63 0.94 1.35
C ASN A 8 9.57 1.33 -0.12
N ILE A 9 8.45 1.01 -0.76
CA ILE A 9 8.16 1.38 -2.14
C ILE A 9 6.96 2.30 -2.18
N TYR A 10 6.87 3.12 -3.21
CA TYR A 10 5.73 4.00 -3.39
C TYR A 10 5.45 4.29 -4.85
N THR A 11 4.22 4.70 -5.12
CA THR A 11 3.77 5.26 -6.40
C THR A 11 2.77 6.38 -6.12
N TYR A 12 2.29 7.07 -7.14
CA TYR A 12 1.29 8.12 -7.00
C TYR A 12 0.08 7.89 -7.90
N CYS A 13 -1.06 8.39 -7.44
CA CYS A 13 -2.24 8.54 -8.26
C CYS A 13 -2.83 9.94 -8.15
N GLU A 14 -3.56 10.34 -9.17
CA GLU A 14 -4.35 11.55 -9.18
C GLU A 14 -5.84 11.19 -9.12
N LEU A 15 -6.50 11.76 -8.12
CA LEU A 15 -7.92 11.63 -7.90
C LEU A 15 -8.63 12.83 -8.53
N THR A 16 -9.54 12.57 -9.45
CA THR A 16 -10.42 13.59 -10.03
C THR A 16 -11.87 13.36 -9.57
N ASN A 17 -12.81 14.19 -10.02
CA ASN A 17 -14.21 13.96 -9.71
C ASN A 17 -14.79 12.69 -10.35
N GLY A 18 -14.22 12.23 -11.47
CA GLY A 18 -14.73 11.07 -12.23
C GLY A 18 -13.87 9.81 -12.12
N ASN A 19 -12.55 9.99 -12.07
CA ASN A 19 -11.60 8.89 -12.24
C ASN A 19 -10.41 8.99 -11.29
N ILE A 20 -9.74 7.85 -11.12
CA ILE A 20 -8.46 7.72 -10.44
C ILE A 20 -7.46 7.25 -11.50
N MET A 21 -6.38 8.01 -11.68
CA MET A 21 -5.36 7.72 -12.69
C MET A 21 -4.00 7.57 -12.03
N PRO A 22 -3.16 6.61 -12.47
CA PRO A 22 -1.76 6.60 -12.05
C PRO A 22 -1.04 7.86 -12.53
N VAL A 23 -0.11 8.34 -11.72
CA VAL A 23 0.84 9.37 -12.15
C VAL A 23 2.00 8.66 -12.83
N LYS A 24 2.14 8.89 -14.14
CA LYS A 24 3.21 8.30 -14.97
C LYS A 24 4.59 8.59 -14.36
N GLU A 25 5.54 7.70 -14.62
CA GLU A 25 6.93 7.78 -14.14
C GLU A 25 7.11 7.63 -12.63
N THR A 26 6.02 7.50 -11.86
CA THR A 26 6.08 7.18 -10.43
C THR A 26 5.83 5.71 -10.14
N GLU A 27 5.51 4.93 -11.16
CA GLU A 27 5.29 3.50 -11.09
C GLU A 27 6.63 2.79 -10.98
N MET A 28 6.69 1.72 -10.19
CA MET A 28 7.85 0.82 -10.23
C MET A 28 7.60 -0.25 -11.27
N ASP A 29 8.56 -0.43 -12.17
CA ASP A 29 8.50 -1.37 -13.28
C ASP A 29 9.87 -2.06 -13.44
N GLY A 30 10.18 -2.94 -12.47
CA GLY A 30 11.44 -3.67 -12.43
C GLY A 30 11.29 -4.98 -11.67
N VAL A 31 12.19 -5.25 -10.73
CA VAL A 31 12.13 -6.46 -9.86
C VAL A 31 10.81 -6.54 -9.09
N PHE A 32 10.24 -5.39 -8.78
CA PHE A 32 8.87 -5.26 -8.30
C PHE A 32 8.09 -4.37 -9.26
N ILE A 33 6.89 -4.82 -9.64
CA ILE A 33 5.90 -3.95 -10.26
C ILE A 33 5.04 -3.39 -9.15
N PHE A 34 4.95 -2.06 -9.05
CA PHE A 34 4.07 -1.41 -8.09
C PHE A 34 3.44 -0.17 -8.71
N LYS A 35 2.14 -0.26 -9.02
CA LYS A 35 1.41 0.78 -9.74
C LYS A 35 -0.05 0.86 -9.32
N VAL A 36 -0.63 2.04 -9.48
CA VAL A 36 -2.08 2.24 -9.37
C VAL A 36 -2.72 1.94 -10.72
N LEU A 37 -3.82 1.21 -10.72
CA LEU A 37 -4.60 0.93 -11.92
C LEU A 37 -5.65 2.03 -12.13
N PRO A 38 -5.86 2.49 -13.39
CA PRO A 38 -6.98 3.34 -13.74
C PRO A 38 -8.30 2.75 -13.23
N SER A 39 -9.10 3.57 -12.56
CA SER A 39 -10.36 3.14 -11.95
C SER A 39 -11.36 4.29 -11.87
N ALA A 40 -12.62 3.93 -11.63
CA ALA A 40 -13.64 4.91 -11.29
C ALA A 40 -13.30 5.57 -9.94
N ASN A 41 -13.95 6.70 -9.63
CA ASN A 41 -13.81 7.42 -8.37
C ASN A 41 -14.50 6.69 -7.19
N ASP A 42 -14.22 5.41 -6.99
CA ASP A 42 -14.74 4.56 -5.92
C ASP A 42 -13.63 3.98 -5.04
N SER A 43 -12.53 3.55 -5.65
CA SER A 43 -11.51 2.75 -5.01
C SER A 43 -10.18 2.89 -5.74
N ILE A 44 -9.12 3.14 -4.98
CA ILE A 44 -7.75 3.07 -5.48
C ILE A 44 -7.39 1.59 -5.61
N ARG A 45 -7.13 1.14 -6.84
CA ARG A 45 -6.71 -0.23 -7.14
C ARG A 45 -5.22 -0.28 -7.37
N ILE A 46 -4.50 -1.14 -6.68
CA ILE A 46 -3.03 -1.17 -6.68
C ILE A 46 -2.58 -2.57 -7.04
N LEU A 47 -1.77 -2.67 -8.07
CA LEU A 47 -1.13 -3.92 -8.48
C LEU A 47 0.28 -3.98 -7.93
N PHE A 48 0.57 -5.05 -7.20
CA PHE A 48 1.90 -5.40 -6.75
C PHE A 48 2.30 -6.75 -7.33
N GLU A 49 3.40 -6.83 -8.06
CA GLU A 49 3.93 -8.07 -8.62
C GLU A 49 5.36 -8.29 -8.17
N ASN A 50 5.67 -9.53 -7.79
CA ASN A 50 7.01 -9.94 -7.41
C ASN A 50 7.68 -10.62 -8.61
N HIS A 51 8.60 -9.91 -9.28
CA HIS A 51 9.37 -10.46 -10.42
C HIS A 51 10.78 -10.90 -9.99
N SER A 52 11.04 -10.95 -8.68
CA SER A 52 12.28 -11.50 -8.13
C SER A 52 12.21 -13.03 -7.99
N ASN A 53 13.33 -13.64 -7.63
CA ASN A 53 13.38 -15.04 -7.18
C ASN A 53 13.23 -15.19 -5.65
N LEU A 54 13.00 -14.09 -4.93
CA LEU A 54 12.88 -14.06 -3.48
C LEU A 54 11.41 -14.06 -3.05
N ASP A 55 11.15 -14.59 -1.87
CA ASP A 55 9.85 -14.42 -1.23
C ASP A 55 9.71 -13.01 -0.68
N VAL A 56 8.58 -12.37 -0.97
CA VAL A 56 8.29 -11.01 -0.51
C VAL A 56 6.94 -10.97 0.17
N GLN A 57 6.87 -10.21 1.26
CA GLN A 57 5.65 -10.07 2.02
C GLN A 57 5.42 -8.60 2.36
N PRO A 58 4.30 -8.00 1.92
CA PRO A 58 3.92 -6.71 2.44
C PRO A 58 3.70 -6.80 3.96
N VAL A 59 4.26 -5.85 4.70
CA VAL A 59 4.20 -5.84 6.16
C VAL A 59 2.84 -5.32 6.64
N PHE A 60 2.24 -4.42 5.87
CA PHE A 60 0.95 -3.79 6.15
C PHE A 60 0.17 -3.62 4.83
N LEU A 61 -1.08 -3.19 4.91
CA LEU A 61 -1.82 -2.72 3.73
C LEU A 61 -1.18 -1.45 3.18
N PRO A 62 -1.39 -1.11 1.89
CA PRO A 62 -0.85 0.10 1.32
C PRO A 62 -1.39 1.34 2.04
N SER A 63 -0.50 2.26 2.37
CA SER A 63 -0.85 3.55 2.99
C SER A 63 -1.28 4.55 1.93
N VAL A 64 -2.25 5.42 2.26
CA VAL A 64 -2.65 6.55 1.42
C VAL A 64 -2.35 7.88 2.11
N GLY A 65 -1.44 8.65 1.54
CA GLY A 65 -1.00 9.95 2.03
C GLY A 65 -0.79 10.97 0.92
N THR A 66 -0.12 12.06 1.25
CA THR A 66 0.45 13.06 0.33
C THR A 66 1.91 13.27 0.70
N ASP A 67 2.63 14.13 -0.02
CA ASP A 67 4.02 14.47 0.33
C ASP A 67 4.14 15.20 1.68
N GLU A 68 3.10 15.93 2.06
CA GLU A 68 3.04 16.68 3.33
C GLU A 68 2.32 15.91 4.44
N LEU A 69 1.36 15.07 4.06
CA LEU A 69 0.45 14.42 4.99
C LEU A 69 0.53 12.90 4.86
N TYR A 70 1.22 12.26 5.80
CA TYR A 70 1.36 10.81 5.80
C TYR A 70 0.02 10.04 5.81
N MET A 71 -1.03 10.61 6.39
CA MET A 71 -2.31 9.92 6.62
C MET A 71 -3.48 10.73 6.05
N ALA A 72 -3.73 10.56 4.76
CA ALA A 72 -4.86 11.18 4.08
C ALA A 72 -6.14 10.31 4.16
N HIS A 73 -5.98 9.00 4.40
CA HIS A 73 -7.09 8.06 4.58
C HIS A 73 -7.10 7.52 6.03
N PRO A 74 -8.25 7.49 6.73
CA PRO A 74 -8.31 7.10 8.14
C PRO A 74 -8.05 5.61 8.40
N PHE A 75 -8.32 4.76 7.40
CA PHE A 75 -8.22 3.30 7.53
C PHE A 75 -7.16 2.65 6.64
N ALA A 76 -6.44 3.45 5.86
CA ALA A 76 -5.34 2.98 5.02
C ALA A 76 -4.06 3.61 5.56
N ARG A 77 -3.84 3.33 6.85
CA ARG A 77 -2.64 3.67 7.58
C ARG A 77 -2.00 2.34 7.92
N SER A 78 -0.86 2.06 7.30
CA SER A 78 -0.01 0.96 7.71
C SER A 78 0.49 1.21 9.13
N GLY A 79 0.43 0.19 10.00
CA GLY A 79 1.13 0.24 11.28
C GLY A 79 0.45 -0.40 12.49
N TRP A 80 -0.70 -1.06 12.34
CA TRP A 80 -1.33 -1.76 13.46
C TRP A 80 -0.83 -3.22 13.56
N SER A 81 -0.61 -3.73 14.77
CA SER A 81 -0.07 -5.08 14.99
C SER A 81 -0.96 -6.16 14.37
N SER A 82 -2.28 -6.08 14.52
CA SER A 82 -3.21 -7.05 13.94
C SER A 82 -3.24 -7.01 12.41
N GLU A 83 -3.03 -5.84 11.81
CA GLU A 83 -2.85 -5.71 10.36
C GLU A 83 -1.56 -6.41 9.92
N ALA A 84 -0.46 -6.20 10.65
CA ALA A 84 0.80 -6.89 10.35
C ALA A 84 0.70 -8.41 10.51
N ASP A 85 -0.02 -8.87 11.53
CA ASP A 85 -0.27 -10.29 11.75
C ASP A 85 -1.12 -10.88 10.61
N TYR A 86 -2.16 -10.16 10.19
CA TYR A 86 -2.99 -10.55 9.04
C TYR A 86 -2.16 -10.65 7.75
N MET A 87 -1.36 -9.63 7.44
CA MET A 87 -0.51 -9.63 6.24
C MET A 87 0.55 -10.74 6.29
N ARG A 88 1.14 -11.00 7.46
CA ARG A 88 2.05 -12.15 7.67
C ARG A 88 1.42 -13.49 7.34
N ASN A 89 0.14 -13.66 7.67
CA ASN A 89 -0.57 -14.92 7.45
C ASN A 89 -1.16 -15.06 6.04
N CYS A 90 -1.34 -13.96 5.31
CA CYS A 90 -2.14 -13.97 4.07
C CYS A 90 -1.39 -13.45 2.83
N ALA A 91 -0.23 -12.82 2.96
CA ALA A 91 0.36 -12.03 1.88
C ALA A 91 1.85 -12.33 1.62
N ARG A 92 2.25 -13.60 1.62
CA ARG A 92 3.60 -14.00 1.16
C ARG A 92 3.55 -14.36 -0.32
N LEU A 93 4.21 -13.55 -1.15
CA LEU A 93 4.30 -13.72 -2.60
C LEU A 93 5.65 -14.34 -2.97
N LYS A 94 5.61 -15.45 -3.68
CA LYS A 94 6.76 -16.04 -4.38
C LYS A 94 7.09 -15.26 -5.65
N GLY A 95 8.25 -15.55 -6.23
CA GLY A 95 8.61 -15.06 -7.55
C GLY A 95 7.56 -15.44 -8.61
N GLY A 96 7.14 -14.46 -9.41
CA GLY A 96 6.10 -14.56 -10.42
C GLY A 96 4.67 -14.34 -9.90
N GLU A 97 4.46 -14.18 -8.59
CA GLU A 97 3.12 -13.96 -8.03
C GLU A 97 2.77 -12.47 -7.95
N ALA A 98 1.46 -12.20 -7.90
CA ALA A 98 0.91 -10.85 -7.84
C ALA A 98 -0.20 -10.74 -6.79
N MET A 99 -0.40 -9.52 -6.29
CA MET A 99 -1.46 -9.17 -5.36
C MET A 99 -2.13 -7.88 -5.81
N LEU A 100 -3.46 -7.86 -5.73
CA LEU A 100 -4.28 -6.67 -5.97
C LEU A 100 -4.81 -6.13 -4.65
N PHE A 101 -4.53 -4.86 -4.36
CA PHE A 101 -5.15 -4.15 -3.26
C PHE A 101 -6.24 -3.22 -3.78
N THR A 102 -7.32 -3.10 -3.02
CA THR A 102 -8.42 -2.19 -3.31
C THR A 102 -8.71 -1.38 -2.06
N ILE A 103 -8.50 -0.06 -2.13
CA ILE A 103 -8.72 0.86 -1.02
C ILE A 103 -9.89 1.77 -1.39
N PRO A 104 -11.03 1.71 -0.67
CA PRO A 104 -12.14 2.63 -0.92
C PRO A 104 -11.69 4.07 -0.67
N ILE A 105 -12.16 5.02 -1.46
CA ILE A 105 -11.81 6.43 -1.27
C ILE A 105 -12.77 7.16 -0.31
N SER A 106 -13.84 6.49 0.09
CA SER A 106 -14.88 7.01 0.99
C SER A 106 -15.02 6.11 2.21
N TRP A 107 -15.51 6.71 3.30
CA TRP A 107 -15.65 6.03 4.57
C TRP A 107 -16.85 6.54 5.37
N ASP A 108 -17.39 5.65 6.21
CA ASP A 108 -18.40 6.03 7.18
C ASP A 108 -17.77 6.76 8.36
N ILE A 109 -18.08 8.06 8.45
CA ILE A 109 -17.61 8.98 9.50
C ILE A 109 -18.07 8.53 10.89
N ASN A 110 -19.15 7.75 11.00
CA ASN A 110 -19.65 7.26 12.28
C ASN A 110 -18.80 6.13 12.87
N ARG A 111 -17.98 5.46 12.06
CA ARG A 111 -17.01 4.47 12.54
C ARG A 111 -15.80 5.10 13.23
N ILE A 112 -15.62 6.41 13.10
CA ILE A 112 -14.55 7.15 13.78
C ILE A 112 -15.08 7.68 15.12
N THR A 113 -14.58 7.11 16.22
CA THR A 113 -15.01 7.42 17.58
C THR A 113 -14.23 8.58 18.19
N ASP A 114 -12.93 8.70 17.89
CA ASP A 114 -12.10 9.81 18.38
C ASP A 114 -12.56 11.14 17.75
N LYS A 115 -12.89 12.13 18.59
CA LYS A 115 -13.46 13.41 18.12
C LYS A 115 -12.49 14.24 17.27
N ASN A 116 -11.20 14.25 17.60
CA ASN A 116 -10.20 15.03 16.86
C ASN A 116 -9.87 14.37 15.52
N TYR A 117 -9.75 13.04 15.52
CA TYR A 117 -9.61 12.23 14.34
C TYR A 117 -10.83 12.37 13.42
N LYS A 118 -12.03 12.32 14.00
CA LYS A 118 -13.29 12.50 13.29
C LYS A 118 -13.32 13.85 12.57
N LYS A 119 -12.99 14.95 13.27
CA LYS A 119 -12.88 16.31 12.70
C LYS A 119 -12.00 16.36 11.45
N ARG A 120 -10.84 15.70 11.48
CA ARG A 120 -9.91 15.64 10.34
C ARG A 120 -10.48 14.90 9.13
N PHE A 121 -11.30 13.87 9.34
CA PHE A 121 -11.84 13.02 8.28
C PHE A 121 -13.36 13.23 8.04
N MET A 122 -13.88 14.40 8.43
CA MET A 122 -15.32 14.73 8.30
C MET A 122 -15.82 14.80 6.87
N SER A 123 -14.94 14.93 5.87
CA SER A 123 -15.36 14.89 4.46
C SER A 123 -15.99 13.55 4.08
N GLY A 124 -15.69 12.46 4.82
CA GLY A 124 -16.17 11.12 4.51
C GLY A 124 -15.57 10.54 3.23
N LYS A 125 -14.62 11.24 2.60
CA LYS A 125 -13.94 10.83 1.38
C LYS A 125 -12.64 11.60 1.14
N LEU A 126 -11.75 11.01 0.36
CA LEU A 126 -10.64 11.71 -0.25
C LEU A 126 -11.18 12.81 -1.18
N LEU A 127 -10.54 13.97 -1.14
CA LEU A 127 -10.83 15.08 -2.05
C LEU A 127 -10.01 14.90 -3.34
N PRO A 128 -10.41 15.52 -4.47
CA PRO A 128 -9.58 15.54 -5.66
C PRO A 128 -8.16 16.05 -5.35
N GLY A 129 -7.15 15.40 -5.93
CA GLY A 129 -5.75 15.73 -5.68
C GLY A 129 -4.80 14.57 -5.92
N LYS A 130 -3.51 14.85 -5.76
CA LYS A 130 -2.43 13.87 -5.89
C LYS A 130 -2.18 13.16 -4.56
N TYR A 131 -2.16 11.83 -4.58
CA TYR A 131 -1.92 10.99 -3.42
C TYR A 131 -0.70 10.08 -3.62
N LYS A 132 0.06 9.94 -2.55
CA LYS A 132 1.17 8.98 -2.43
C LYS A 132 0.63 7.67 -1.87
N ILE A 133 0.89 6.59 -2.59
CA ILE A 133 0.56 5.23 -2.19
C ILE A 133 1.85 4.54 -1.78
N GLY A 134 1.95 4.12 -0.53
CA GLY A 134 3.17 3.50 0.03
C GLY A 134 2.94 2.05 0.43
N LEU A 135 3.94 1.20 0.24
CA LEU A 135 3.93 -0.18 0.70
C LEU A 135 5.28 -0.53 1.33
N GLN A 136 5.24 -1.10 2.53
CA GLN A 136 6.42 -1.64 3.19
C GLN A 136 6.49 -3.14 2.93
N LEU A 137 7.66 -3.61 2.50
CA LEU A 137 7.94 -4.99 2.15
C LEU A 137 8.97 -5.59 3.10
N ALA A 138 8.75 -6.82 3.53
CA ALA A 138 9.78 -7.71 4.03
C ALA A 138 10.22 -8.63 2.88
N ILE A 139 11.48 -8.53 2.49
CA ILE A 139 12.09 -9.34 1.42
C ILE A 139 12.94 -10.40 2.10
N TYR A 140 12.54 -11.66 2.00
CA TYR A 140 13.24 -12.78 2.63
C TYR A 140 14.43 -13.18 1.77
N MET A 141 15.61 -13.27 2.39
CA MET A 141 16.82 -13.74 1.73
C MET A 141 17.20 -15.11 2.27
N ASP A 142 17.49 -16.02 1.35
CA ASP A 142 18.13 -17.28 1.67
C ASP A 142 19.64 -17.05 1.69
N THR A 143 20.28 -17.43 2.78
CA THR A 143 21.74 -17.46 2.89
C THR A 143 22.16 -18.87 3.24
N GLU A 144 22.95 -19.47 2.36
CA GLU A 144 23.74 -20.64 2.69
C GLU A 144 25.03 -20.15 3.35
N PHE A 145 25.17 -20.36 4.66
CA PHE A 145 26.45 -20.14 5.33
C PHE A 145 27.29 -21.41 5.17
N GLU A 146 28.26 -21.39 4.26
CA GLU A 146 29.35 -22.37 4.30
C GLU A 146 30.27 -22.02 5.48
N VAL A 147 30.25 -22.87 6.51
CA VAL A 147 31.26 -22.82 7.57
C VAL A 147 32.49 -23.54 7.04
N LYS A 148 33.56 -22.79 6.75
CA LYS A 148 34.89 -23.33 6.49
C LYS A 148 35.63 -23.65 7.78
#